data_AF-A0A936PJU8-F1
#
_entry.id   AF-A0A936PJU8-F1
#
_cell.length_a   1.000
_cell.length_b   1.000
_cell.length_c   1.000
_cell.angle_alpha   90.00
_cell.angle_beta   90.00
_cell.angle_gamma   90.00
#
_symmetry.space_group_name_H-M   'P 1'
#
loop_
_entity.id
_entity.type
_entity.pdbx_description
1 polymer ?
#
loop_
_entity_poly.entity_id
_entity_poly.type
_entity_poly.pdbx_seq_one_letter_code
_entity_poly.pdbx_strand_id
1 'polypeptide(L)'
;MLNNTSGSGNTATGVSSLLANTTGSNNAVYGGNTLATNTTGQENAAYGNWAMELNQTGNYNTACGSWSLRSNTTGFYNSGFGHNALYTNLTGSYNTGVGDHVYPNSTSLSNWTGIGSNAGSSLSISNSVEIGNTSVMRIQGQVPMSLYSDERIKDNIVANVPGLDFILKLRPVTYNLNIHRQNEILYKGQKNTEDWTGKYDIEKIRMTGFIAQEVAKASADIGYDFNGVDKPETADGLYGLRYSEFVMPLVKAVQEQQEIIESQDQVINELKSRLEKLELLISR
;
A
#
# COMPACT_ATOMS: atom_id res chain seq x y z
N MET A 1 1.76 9.99 -38.44
CA MET A 1 0.67 9.07 -38.79
C MET A 1 0.80 8.61 -40.25
N LEU A 2 1.38 7.42 -40.49
CA LEU A 2 1.70 6.93 -41.85
C LEU A 2 0.81 5.76 -42.31
N ASN A 3 0.50 4.81 -41.42
CA ASN A 3 -0.18 3.55 -41.77
C ASN A 3 -1.69 3.52 -41.48
N ASN A 4 -2.33 4.67 -41.22
CA ASN A 4 -3.74 4.71 -40.82
C ASN A 4 -4.66 4.27 -41.98
N THR A 5 -5.35 3.14 -41.81
CA THR A 5 -6.22 2.53 -42.82
C THR A 5 -7.69 2.92 -42.65
N SER A 6 -8.23 2.80 -41.44
CA SER A 6 -9.66 3.05 -41.16
C SER A 6 -9.94 3.82 -39.86
N GLY A 7 -8.91 4.20 -39.11
CA GLY A 7 -9.07 4.97 -37.88
C GLY A 7 -9.48 6.42 -38.15
N SER A 8 -10.38 6.96 -37.32
CA SER A 8 -10.87 8.34 -37.43
C SER A 8 -10.62 9.16 -36.17
N GLY A 9 -10.60 10.50 -36.28
CA GLY A 9 -10.54 11.39 -35.11
C GLY A 9 -9.19 11.46 -34.40
N ASN A 10 -8.10 11.01 -35.05
CA ASN A 10 -6.76 11.04 -34.46
C ASN A 10 -6.07 12.40 -34.66
N THR A 11 -5.40 12.90 -33.62
CA THR A 11 -4.48 14.05 -33.70
C THR A 11 -3.06 13.58 -33.38
N ALA A 12 -2.11 13.86 -34.26
CA ALA A 12 -0.73 13.38 -34.13
C ALA A 12 0.28 14.49 -34.45
N THR A 13 0.98 15.00 -33.43
CA THR A 13 2.00 16.03 -33.57
C THR A 13 3.34 15.52 -33.04
N GLY A 14 4.36 15.48 -33.91
CA GLY A 14 5.71 15.03 -33.56
C GLY A 14 6.21 13.89 -34.45
N VAL A 15 7.53 13.73 -34.53
CA VAL A 15 8.18 12.72 -35.39
C VAL A 15 7.76 11.32 -34.95
N SER A 16 7.39 10.45 -35.89
CA SER A 16 6.97 9.06 -35.64
C SER A 16 5.76 8.90 -34.70
N SER A 17 4.97 9.95 -34.48
CA SER A 17 3.71 9.85 -33.73
C SER A 17 2.65 9.06 -34.52
N LEU A 18 2.01 8.08 -33.86
CA LEU A 18 1.03 7.16 -34.46
C LEU A 18 1.54 6.52 -35.77
N LEU A 19 2.80 6.06 -35.78
CA LEU A 19 3.42 5.53 -36.99
C LEU A 19 2.74 4.25 -37.49
N ALA A 20 2.48 3.30 -36.59
CA ALA A 20 1.91 1.99 -36.92
C ALA A 20 0.37 1.91 -36.85
N ASN A 21 -0.34 3.02 -36.59
CA ASN A 21 -1.79 3.00 -36.39
C ASN A 21 -2.50 2.48 -37.62
N THR A 22 -3.29 1.41 -37.52
CA THR A 22 -4.05 0.84 -38.64
C THR A 22 -5.53 1.17 -38.53
N THR A 23 -6.18 0.80 -37.43
CA THR A 23 -7.64 0.99 -37.23
C THR A 23 -8.00 1.77 -35.95
N GLY A 24 -7.01 2.11 -35.12
CA GLY A 24 -7.22 2.86 -33.88
C GLY A 24 -7.82 4.26 -34.13
N SER A 25 -8.80 4.65 -33.33
CA SER A 25 -9.55 5.90 -33.47
C SER A 25 -9.48 6.77 -32.22
N ASN A 26 -9.73 8.08 -32.37
CA ASN A 26 -9.85 9.06 -31.29
C ASN A 26 -8.62 9.17 -30.38
N ASN A 27 -7.42 8.96 -30.93
CA ASN A 27 -6.17 9.14 -30.18
C ASN A 27 -5.67 10.59 -30.29
N ALA A 28 -5.28 11.20 -29.17
CA ALA A 28 -4.71 12.55 -29.13
C ALA A 28 -3.24 12.49 -28.68
N VAL A 29 -2.33 12.88 -29.57
CA VAL A 29 -0.90 12.58 -29.43
C VAL A 29 -0.02 13.80 -29.69
N TYR A 30 0.88 14.09 -28.75
CA TYR A 30 1.89 15.14 -28.85
C TYR A 30 3.24 14.67 -28.33
N GLY A 31 4.24 14.60 -29.20
CA GLY A 31 5.61 14.19 -28.88
C GLY A 31 6.24 13.30 -29.95
N GLY A 32 7.56 13.13 -29.87
CA GLY A 32 8.29 12.20 -30.75
C GLY A 32 8.11 10.75 -30.28
N ASN A 33 7.90 9.82 -31.22
CA ASN A 33 7.70 8.38 -30.99
C ASN A 33 6.54 8.04 -30.01
N THR A 34 5.60 8.97 -29.84
CA THR A 34 4.44 8.79 -28.96
C THR A 34 3.40 7.91 -29.66
N LEU A 35 2.91 6.86 -28.99
CA LEU A 35 2.05 5.82 -29.59
C LEU A 35 2.61 5.25 -30.92
N ALA A 36 3.93 5.12 -31.05
CA ALA A 36 4.57 4.73 -32.30
C ALA A 36 4.12 3.35 -32.82
N THR A 37 3.89 2.39 -31.92
CA THR A 37 3.49 1.02 -32.28
C THR A 37 1.99 0.73 -32.17
N ASN A 38 1.16 1.76 -31.91
CA ASN A 38 -0.29 1.56 -31.78
C ASN A 38 -0.85 0.98 -33.08
N THR A 39 -1.63 -0.09 -33.03
CA THR A 39 -2.25 -0.69 -34.23
C THR A 39 -3.76 -0.44 -34.19
N THR A 40 -4.44 -0.99 -33.18
CA THR A 40 -5.89 -0.92 -33.03
C THR A 40 -6.35 -0.16 -31.78
N GLY A 41 -5.42 0.29 -30.92
CA GLY A 41 -5.74 0.99 -29.69
C GLY A 41 -6.51 2.30 -29.95
N GLN A 42 -7.53 2.56 -29.15
CA GLN A 42 -8.44 3.70 -29.30
C GLN A 42 -8.57 4.54 -28.02
N GLU A 43 -8.96 5.79 -28.21
CA GLU A 43 -9.25 6.73 -27.12
C GLU A 43 -8.08 6.93 -26.14
N ASN A 44 -6.85 6.92 -26.65
CA ASN A 44 -5.66 7.19 -25.85
C ASN A 44 -5.24 8.66 -25.97
N ALA A 45 -4.81 9.24 -24.85
CA ALA A 45 -4.29 10.61 -24.78
C ALA A 45 -2.83 10.57 -24.31
N ALA A 46 -1.88 10.92 -25.17
CA ALA A 46 -0.45 10.79 -24.90
C ALA A 46 0.32 12.08 -25.20
N TYR A 47 0.90 12.68 -24.17
CA TYR A 47 1.62 13.95 -24.22
C TYR A 47 3.02 13.78 -23.61
N GLY A 48 4.05 13.72 -24.45
CA GLY A 48 5.43 13.52 -24.03
C GLY A 48 6.21 12.66 -25.02
N ASN A 49 7.52 12.86 -25.07
CA ASN A 49 8.40 12.05 -25.90
C ASN A 49 8.41 10.61 -25.39
N TRP A 50 8.20 9.64 -26.30
CA TRP A 50 8.07 8.21 -26.00
C TRP A 50 6.94 7.84 -25.02
N ALA A 51 5.97 8.73 -24.77
CA ALA A 51 4.79 8.35 -23.98
C ALA A 51 3.99 7.28 -24.75
N MET A 52 3.65 6.19 -24.06
CA MET A 52 2.97 5.02 -24.63
C MET A 52 3.60 4.45 -25.92
N GLU A 53 4.93 4.54 -26.07
CA GLU A 53 5.64 4.11 -27.29
C GLU A 53 5.22 2.71 -27.77
N LEU A 54 5.14 1.74 -26.84
CA LEU A 54 4.91 0.32 -27.12
C LEU A 54 3.44 -0.11 -27.08
N ASN A 55 2.49 0.82 -26.97
CA ASN A 55 1.06 0.47 -26.97
C ASN A 55 0.70 -0.16 -28.31
N GLN A 56 0.01 -1.30 -28.30
CA GLN A 56 -0.42 -2.00 -29.50
C GLN A 56 -1.94 -1.98 -29.63
N THR A 57 -2.63 -2.45 -28.59
CA THR A 57 -4.09 -2.62 -28.57
C THR A 57 -4.75 -2.06 -27.31
N GLY A 58 -3.97 -1.50 -26.39
CA GLY A 58 -4.48 -0.88 -25.16
C GLY A 58 -5.35 0.34 -25.48
N ASN A 59 -6.46 0.46 -24.75
CA ASN A 59 -7.48 1.49 -24.95
C ASN A 59 -7.64 2.36 -23.69
N TYR A 60 -8.17 3.57 -23.87
CA TYR A 60 -8.57 4.45 -22.77
C TYR A 60 -7.44 4.80 -21.79
N ASN A 61 -6.21 4.91 -22.28
CA ASN A 61 -5.07 5.27 -21.44
C ASN A 61 -4.75 6.76 -21.58
N THR A 62 -4.32 7.37 -20.47
CA THR A 62 -3.80 8.75 -20.44
C THR A 62 -2.34 8.72 -19.97
N ALA A 63 -1.43 9.25 -20.77
CA ALA A 63 -0.02 9.38 -20.46
C ALA A 63 0.45 10.83 -20.65
N CYS A 64 0.79 11.50 -19.56
CA CYS A 64 1.32 12.86 -19.59
C CYS A 64 2.70 12.88 -18.93
N GLY A 65 3.75 13.13 -19.71
CA GLY A 65 5.15 13.09 -19.29
C GLY A 65 5.99 12.21 -20.22
N SER A 66 7.27 12.56 -20.37
CA SER A 66 8.20 11.73 -21.16
C SER A 66 8.31 10.33 -20.55
N TRP A 67 8.26 9.31 -21.42
CA TRP A 67 8.27 7.90 -21.05
C TRP A 67 7.11 7.41 -20.16
N SER A 68 6.06 8.22 -19.97
CA SER A 68 4.87 7.78 -19.24
C SER A 68 4.16 6.65 -19.99
N LEU A 69 3.82 5.55 -19.29
CA LEU A 69 3.22 4.33 -19.83
C LEU A 69 3.98 3.71 -21.01
N ARG A 70 5.29 3.98 -21.13
CA ARG A 70 6.07 3.62 -22.32
C ARG A 70 5.95 2.14 -22.70
N SER A 71 6.04 1.24 -21.73
CA SER A 71 6.04 -0.21 -21.97
C SER A 71 4.65 -0.82 -22.11
N ASN A 72 3.57 -0.04 -21.97
CA ASN A 72 2.22 -0.57 -22.03
C ASN A 72 1.96 -1.14 -23.42
N THR A 73 1.47 -2.39 -23.53
CA THR A 73 1.17 -3.04 -24.81
C THR A 73 -0.32 -3.25 -25.00
N THR A 74 -0.98 -3.89 -24.03
CA THR A 74 -2.42 -4.25 -24.10
C THR A 74 -3.23 -3.73 -22.92
N GLY A 75 -2.58 -3.16 -21.89
CA GLY A 75 -3.25 -2.63 -20.70
C GLY A 75 -4.18 -1.46 -21.05
N PHE A 76 -5.26 -1.32 -20.30
CA PHE A 76 -6.32 -0.35 -20.57
C PHE A 76 -6.76 0.39 -19.29
N TYR A 77 -7.40 1.56 -19.45
CA TYR A 77 -7.79 2.45 -18.35
C TYR A 77 -6.63 2.85 -17.41
N ASN A 78 -5.41 3.00 -17.92
CA ASN A 78 -4.28 3.47 -17.13
C ASN A 78 -4.11 4.99 -17.23
N SER A 79 -3.73 5.63 -16.13
CA SER A 79 -3.49 7.06 -16.03
C SER A 79 -2.11 7.34 -15.44
N GLY A 80 -1.15 7.71 -16.29
CA GLY A 80 0.22 8.05 -15.90
C GLY A 80 0.53 9.53 -16.06
N PHE A 81 0.77 10.24 -14.95
CA PHE A 81 1.11 11.66 -14.90
C PHE A 81 2.48 11.88 -14.27
N GLY A 82 3.48 12.19 -15.08
CA GLY A 82 4.86 12.45 -14.68
C GLY A 82 5.88 11.73 -15.57
N HIS A 83 7.15 12.09 -15.42
CA HIS A 83 8.24 11.41 -16.10
C HIS A 83 8.38 9.97 -15.58
N ASN A 84 8.45 8.98 -16.48
CA ASN A 84 8.46 7.56 -16.14
C ASN A 84 7.24 7.06 -15.32
N ALA A 85 6.11 7.78 -15.29
CA ALA A 85 4.90 7.28 -14.63
C ALA A 85 4.39 6.01 -15.34
N LEU A 86 4.15 4.94 -14.58
CA LEU A 86 3.77 3.59 -15.03
C LEU A 86 4.68 3.01 -16.12
N TYR A 87 5.96 3.41 -16.14
CA TYR A 87 6.93 3.05 -17.19
C TYR A 87 7.00 1.54 -17.49
N THR A 88 6.97 0.70 -16.45
CA THR A 88 7.11 -0.76 -16.54
C THR A 88 5.80 -1.49 -16.81
N ASN A 89 4.64 -0.81 -16.80
CA ASN A 89 3.36 -1.48 -17.02
C ASN A 89 3.32 -2.05 -18.44
N LEU A 90 3.10 -3.37 -18.58
CA LEU A 90 3.05 -4.09 -19.85
C LEU A 90 1.60 -4.42 -20.22
N THR A 91 0.86 -5.08 -19.31
CA THR A 91 -0.53 -5.54 -19.55
C THR A 91 -1.51 -5.16 -18.45
N GLY A 92 -1.02 -4.55 -17.37
CA GLY A 92 -1.83 -4.13 -16.24
C GLY A 92 -2.87 -3.07 -16.62
N SER A 93 -4.00 -3.07 -15.93
CA SER A 93 -5.15 -2.19 -16.25
C SER A 93 -5.68 -1.48 -15.01
N TYR A 94 -6.35 -0.36 -15.21
CA TYR A 94 -6.91 0.47 -14.12
C TYR A 94 -5.86 1.04 -13.15
N ASN A 95 -4.62 1.25 -13.62
CA ASN A 95 -3.56 1.79 -12.77
C ASN A 95 -3.49 3.31 -12.86
N THR A 96 -3.21 3.96 -11.72
CA THR A 96 -2.95 5.40 -11.65
C THR A 96 -1.56 5.64 -11.10
N GLY A 97 -0.70 6.35 -11.84
CA GLY A 97 0.61 6.76 -11.39
C GLY A 97 0.75 8.27 -11.47
N VAL A 98 1.00 8.94 -10.34
CA VAL A 98 1.15 10.40 -10.28
C VAL A 98 2.46 10.77 -9.61
N GLY A 99 3.42 11.26 -10.38
CA GLY A 99 4.75 11.65 -9.93
C GLY A 99 5.86 11.19 -10.87
N ASP A 100 7.09 11.51 -10.51
CA ASP A 100 8.30 11.08 -11.23
C ASP A 100 8.74 9.67 -10.78
N HIS A 101 9.08 8.81 -11.74
CA HIS A 101 9.47 7.40 -11.51
C HIS A 101 8.46 6.60 -10.68
N VAL A 102 7.16 6.80 -10.96
CA VAL A 102 6.07 6.06 -10.28
C VAL A 102 5.73 4.82 -11.06
N TYR A 103 6.19 3.65 -10.65
CA TYR A 103 5.82 2.41 -11.34
C TYR A 103 5.93 1.20 -10.41
N PRO A 104 5.01 0.23 -10.54
CA PRO A 104 5.05 -0.99 -9.75
C PRO A 104 6.24 -1.88 -10.15
N ASN A 105 6.65 -2.75 -9.23
CA ASN A 105 7.67 -3.79 -9.48
C ASN A 105 7.17 -4.97 -10.33
N SER A 106 5.91 -4.93 -10.78
CA SER A 106 5.29 -5.95 -11.63
C SER A 106 4.68 -5.29 -12.85
N THR A 107 4.79 -5.95 -14.00
CA THR A 107 4.39 -5.42 -15.30
C THR A 107 2.90 -5.64 -15.61
N SER A 108 2.16 -6.32 -14.73
CA SER A 108 0.78 -6.76 -14.99
C SER A 108 -0.19 -6.49 -13.84
N LEU A 109 0.18 -5.65 -12.87
CA LEU A 109 -0.74 -5.30 -11.78
C LEU A 109 -1.97 -4.58 -12.30
N SER A 110 -3.10 -4.78 -11.63
CA SER A 110 -4.32 -4.06 -11.94
C SER A 110 -4.89 -3.37 -10.72
N ASN A 111 -5.58 -2.25 -10.94
CA ASN A 111 -6.16 -1.45 -9.86
C ASN A 111 -5.11 -1.01 -8.81
N TRP A 112 -3.93 -0.59 -9.29
CA TRP A 112 -2.86 -0.06 -8.45
C TRP A 112 -2.80 1.47 -8.56
N THR A 113 -2.63 2.16 -7.43
CA THR A 113 -2.44 3.62 -7.40
C THR A 113 -1.13 3.97 -6.73
N GLY A 114 -0.21 4.61 -7.45
CA GLY A 114 1.03 5.18 -6.90
C GLY A 114 1.02 6.71 -6.94
N ILE A 115 1.33 7.34 -5.82
CA ILE A 115 1.36 8.80 -5.70
C ILE A 115 2.67 9.26 -5.05
N GLY A 116 3.38 10.19 -5.69
CA GLY A 116 4.61 10.79 -5.19
C GLY A 116 5.86 10.23 -5.87
N SER A 117 6.95 11.00 -5.86
CA SER A 117 8.19 10.57 -6.54
C SER A 117 8.67 9.23 -6.01
N ASN A 118 8.99 8.32 -6.92
CA ASN A 118 9.46 6.98 -6.61
C ASN A 118 8.45 6.13 -5.83
N ALA A 119 7.15 6.42 -5.90
CA ALA A 119 6.13 5.50 -5.44
C ALA A 119 6.14 4.21 -6.29
N GLY A 120 5.87 3.07 -5.67
CA GLY A 120 6.13 1.76 -6.24
C GLY A 120 7.41 1.13 -5.70
N SER A 121 7.33 -0.13 -5.30
CA SER A 121 8.43 -0.88 -4.67
C SER A 121 8.23 -2.40 -4.83
N SER A 122 9.10 -3.22 -4.23
CA SER A 122 8.99 -4.69 -4.26
C SER A 122 7.68 -5.28 -3.71
N LEU A 123 6.83 -4.46 -3.11
CA LEU A 123 5.55 -4.86 -2.50
C LEU A 123 4.33 -4.40 -3.31
N SER A 124 4.52 -3.94 -4.55
CA SER A 124 3.39 -3.50 -5.37
C SER A 124 2.52 -4.70 -5.72
N ILE A 125 1.25 -4.66 -5.31
CA ILE A 125 0.25 -5.70 -5.59
C ILE A 125 -0.97 -5.08 -6.29
N SER A 126 -1.82 -5.93 -6.86
CA SER A 126 -3.10 -5.45 -7.40
C SER A 126 -4.02 -5.03 -6.26
N ASN A 127 -4.91 -4.07 -6.51
CA ASN A 127 -5.85 -3.53 -5.52
C ASN A 127 -5.16 -2.82 -4.33
N SER A 128 -4.09 -2.07 -4.58
CA SER A 128 -3.39 -1.31 -3.54
C SER A 128 -3.15 0.15 -3.91
N VAL A 129 -2.89 0.94 -2.87
CA VAL A 129 -2.51 2.35 -2.97
C VAL A 129 -1.18 2.55 -2.25
N GLU A 130 -0.19 3.09 -2.95
CA GLU A 130 1.14 3.41 -2.42
C GLU A 130 1.37 4.92 -2.47
N ILE A 131 1.68 5.51 -1.31
CA ILE A 131 1.86 6.96 -1.15
C ILE A 131 3.29 7.25 -0.72
N GLY A 132 4.06 7.78 -1.66
CA GLY A 132 5.44 8.23 -1.52
C GLY A 132 6.45 7.08 -1.50
N ASN A 133 7.58 7.32 -0.83
CA ASN A 133 8.73 6.43 -0.78
C ASN A 133 9.24 6.28 0.66
N THR A 134 10.35 5.57 0.86
CA THR A 134 10.95 5.28 2.17
C THR A 134 11.41 6.51 2.95
N SER A 135 11.54 7.67 2.30
CA SER A 135 11.93 8.93 2.93
C SER A 135 10.74 9.75 3.44
N VAL A 136 9.49 9.28 3.26
CA VAL A 136 8.30 9.97 3.77
C VAL A 136 8.29 9.98 5.30
N MET A 137 8.30 11.18 5.88
CA MET A 137 8.29 11.35 7.34
C MET A 137 6.91 11.58 7.94
N ARG A 138 5.97 12.10 7.14
CA ARG A 138 4.64 12.51 7.58
C ARG A 138 3.64 12.36 6.45
N ILE A 139 2.49 11.77 6.77
CA ILE A 139 1.26 11.85 5.96
C ILE A 139 0.27 12.59 6.84
N GLN A 140 -0.21 13.76 6.39
CA GLN A 140 -1.01 14.65 7.23
C GLN A 140 -2.37 14.93 6.58
N GLY A 141 -3.41 14.83 7.40
CA GLY A 141 -4.76 15.33 7.13
C GLY A 141 -5.34 15.93 8.40
N GLN A 142 -6.34 16.80 8.27
CA GLN A 142 -7.02 17.39 9.43
C GLN A 142 -7.96 16.38 10.14
N VAL A 143 -8.49 15.42 9.38
CA VAL A 143 -9.41 14.37 9.85
C VAL A 143 -8.83 12.99 9.54
N PRO A 144 -9.10 11.98 10.39
CA PRO A 144 -8.65 10.61 10.13
C PRO A 144 -9.38 9.98 8.93
N MET A 145 -8.82 8.91 8.40
CA MET A 145 -9.47 8.11 7.35
C MET A 145 -10.64 7.33 7.94
N SER A 146 -11.78 7.36 7.26
CA SER A 146 -12.95 6.54 7.60
C SER A 146 -12.90 5.21 6.85
N LEU A 147 -13.17 4.11 7.56
CA LEU A 147 -13.31 2.78 6.98
C LEU A 147 -14.78 2.36 7.02
N TYR A 148 -15.30 1.77 5.94
CA TYR A 148 -16.65 1.21 5.96
C TYR A 148 -16.73 0.05 6.95
N SER A 149 -17.73 0.07 7.84
CA SER A 149 -17.89 -0.92 8.92
C SER A 149 -19.37 -1.16 9.24
N ASP A 150 -20.25 -0.95 8.26
CA ASP A 150 -21.70 -1.13 8.36
C ASP A 150 -22.06 -2.62 8.50
N GLU A 151 -23.13 -2.94 9.24
CA GLU A 151 -23.58 -4.33 9.44
C GLU A 151 -23.97 -4.99 8.11
N ARG A 152 -24.55 -4.24 7.17
CA ARG A 152 -25.05 -4.76 5.88
C ARG A 152 -23.94 -5.28 4.96
N ILE A 153 -22.68 -4.98 5.26
CA ILE A 153 -21.52 -5.41 4.49
C ILE A 153 -20.65 -6.41 5.27
N LYS A 154 -21.20 -7.01 6.33
CA LYS A 154 -20.52 -7.99 7.18
C LYS A 154 -21.33 -9.27 7.29
N ASP A 155 -20.72 -10.36 6.86
CA ASP A 155 -21.24 -11.71 7.05
C ASP A 155 -20.50 -12.41 8.20
N ASN A 156 -21.11 -13.44 8.79
CA ASN A 156 -20.50 -14.31 9.80
C ASN A 156 -19.95 -13.57 11.04
N ILE A 157 -20.70 -12.58 11.54
CA ILE A 157 -20.31 -11.76 12.71
C ILE A 157 -20.29 -12.63 13.98
N VAL A 158 -19.10 -12.83 14.57
CA VAL A 158 -18.88 -13.57 15.82
C VAL A 158 -17.99 -12.78 16.79
N ALA A 159 -18.23 -12.91 18.09
CA ALA A 159 -17.48 -12.20 19.14
C ALA A 159 -16.31 -13.04 19.70
N ASN A 160 -15.30 -13.30 18.87
CA ASN A 160 -14.18 -14.21 19.18
C ASN A 160 -12.79 -13.55 19.10
N VAL A 161 -12.70 -12.23 19.31
CA VAL A 161 -11.41 -11.51 19.31
C VAL A 161 -10.60 -11.92 20.55
N PRO A 162 -9.32 -12.30 20.43
CA PRO A 162 -8.45 -12.53 21.59
C PRO A 162 -8.04 -11.22 22.27
N GLY A 163 -8.13 -11.16 23.61
CA GLY A 163 -7.67 -10.03 24.42
C GLY A 163 -6.27 -10.26 25.01
N LEU A 164 -6.21 -10.52 26.32
CA LEU A 164 -4.99 -10.66 27.12
C LEU A 164 -4.06 -11.76 26.61
N ASP A 165 -4.60 -12.89 26.18
CA ASP A 165 -3.82 -14.02 25.64
C ASP A 165 -2.94 -13.60 24.45
N PHE A 166 -3.39 -12.63 23.66
CA PHE A 166 -2.62 -12.03 22.58
C PHE A 166 -1.75 -10.87 23.06
N ILE A 167 -2.36 -9.87 23.72
CA ILE A 167 -1.69 -8.61 24.06
C ILE A 167 -0.50 -8.82 24.99
N LEU A 168 -0.57 -9.76 25.94
CA LEU A 168 0.52 -10.03 26.89
C LEU A 168 1.73 -10.71 26.22
N LYS A 169 1.59 -11.26 25.01
CA LYS A 169 2.70 -11.84 24.22
C LYS A 169 3.44 -10.79 23.40
N LEU A 170 2.88 -9.59 23.25
CA LEU A 170 3.47 -8.53 22.45
C LEU A 170 4.59 -7.82 23.20
N ARG A 171 5.71 -7.56 22.52
CA ARG A 171 6.87 -6.90 23.09
C ARG A 171 7.08 -5.52 22.46
N PRO A 172 6.71 -4.42 23.15
CA PRO A 172 7.01 -3.07 22.68
C PRO A 172 8.53 -2.85 22.59
N VAL A 173 8.98 -2.16 21.55
CA VAL A 173 10.38 -1.82 21.31
C VAL A 173 10.52 -0.36 20.89
N THR A 174 11.73 0.18 21.06
CA THR A 174 12.13 1.44 20.42
C THR A 174 13.24 1.17 19.41
N TYR A 175 13.23 1.89 18.29
CA TYR A 175 14.16 1.67 17.19
C TYR A 175 14.38 2.94 16.37
N ASN A 176 15.44 2.93 15.57
CA ASN A 176 15.64 3.89 14.48
C ASN A 176 15.51 3.09 13.18
N LEU A 177 14.86 3.66 12.17
CA LEU A 177 14.83 3.05 10.85
C LEU A 177 16.23 3.09 10.23
N ASN A 178 16.52 2.09 9.40
CA ASN A 178 17.68 2.07 8.52
C ASN A 178 17.15 2.02 7.09
N ILE A 179 16.99 3.20 6.49
CA ILE A 179 16.45 3.39 5.15
C ILE A 179 17.41 2.86 4.10
N HIS A 180 18.72 2.94 4.33
CA HIS A 180 19.70 2.33 3.44
C HIS A 180 19.46 0.82 3.27
N ARG A 181 19.35 0.09 4.39
CA ARG A 181 19.04 -1.35 4.40
C ARG A 181 17.64 -1.63 3.85
N GLN A 182 16.66 -0.79 4.17
CA GLN A 182 15.31 -0.94 3.64
C GLN A 182 15.31 -0.84 2.11
N ASN A 183 16.04 0.13 1.55
CA ASN A 183 16.18 0.32 0.12
C ASN A 183 16.93 -0.82 -0.58
N GLU A 184 17.96 -1.38 0.06
CA GLU A 184 18.64 -2.58 -0.44
C GLU A 184 17.67 -3.74 -0.63
N ILE A 185 16.75 -3.94 0.32
CA ILE A 185 15.73 -4.99 0.28
C ILE A 185 14.64 -4.68 -0.76
N LEU A 186 14.08 -3.46 -0.71
CA LEU A 186 12.94 -3.08 -1.57
C LEU A 186 13.31 -2.93 -3.03
N TYR A 187 14.55 -2.53 -3.31
CA TYR A 187 14.96 -2.16 -4.65
C TYR A 187 16.08 -3.04 -5.20
N LYS A 188 16.61 -4.00 -4.43
CA LYS A 188 17.66 -4.94 -4.86
C LYS A 188 18.87 -4.23 -5.51
N GLY A 189 19.21 -3.05 -4.99
CA GLY A 189 20.28 -2.19 -5.51
C GLY A 189 19.94 -1.38 -6.78
N GLN A 190 18.71 -1.47 -7.29
CA GLN A 190 18.32 -0.90 -8.58
C GLN A 190 17.74 0.51 -8.53
N LYS A 191 17.45 1.06 -7.34
CA LYS A 191 16.81 2.38 -7.23
C LYS A 191 17.74 3.36 -6.54
N ASN A 192 18.33 4.23 -7.34
CA ASN A 192 19.01 5.42 -6.85
C ASN A 192 18.54 6.60 -7.69
N THR A 193 17.46 7.23 -7.24
CA THR A 193 17.13 8.58 -7.67
C THR A 193 17.82 9.56 -6.74
N GLU A 194 18.17 10.71 -7.29
CA GLU A 194 18.94 11.83 -6.72
C GLU A 194 18.85 11.96 -5.18
N ASP A 195 19.98 12.28 -4.57
CA ASP A 195 20.03 12.58 -3.14
C ASP A 195 19.61 14.04 -2.92
N TRP A 196 18.81 14.28 -1.88
CA TRP A 196 18.37 15.62 -1.51
C TRP A 196 18.57 15.84 -0.01
N THR A 197 18.73 17.10 0.37
CA THR A 197 18.90 17.47 1.78
C THR A 197 17.74 16.94 2.62
N GLY A 198 18.04 16.08 3.58
CA GLY A 198 17.06 15.52 4.52
C GLY A 198 16.39 14.21 4.07
N LYS A 199 16.80 13.60 2.95
CA LYS A 199 16.28 12.31 2.46
C LYS A 199 16.26 11.19 3.51
N TYR A 200 17.24 11.18 4.42
CA TYR A 200 17.39 10.18 5.46
C TYR A 200 17.12 10.72 6.88
N ASP A 201 16.47 11.89 7.01
CA ASP A 201 16.20 12.49 8.32
C ASP A 201 15.31 11.62 9.21
N ILE A 202 14.50 10.73 8.60
CA ILE A 202 13.71 9.74 9.32
C ILE A 202 14.58 8.78 10.16
N GLU A 203 15.82 8.49 9.76
CA GLU A 203 16.73 7.62 10.52
C GLU A 203 17.15 8.26 11.86
N LYS A 204 17.11 9.60 11.95
CA LYS A 204 17.43 10.36 13.17
C LYS A 204 16.31 10.29 14.21
N ILE A 205 15.12 9.83 13.83
CA ILE A 205 13.96 9.77 14.70
C ILE A 205 13.92 8.44 15.44
N ARG A 206 13.92 8.49 16.79
CA ARG A 206 13.62 7.33 17.63
C ARG A 206 12.11 7.06 17.58
N MET A 207 11.74 5.88 17.09
CA MET A 207 10.37 5.41 16.98
C MET A 207 10.07 4.37 18.07
N THR A 208 8.79 4.16 18.35
CA THR A 208 8.27 3.11 19.23
C THR A 208 7.30 2.24 18.44
N GLY A 209 7.35 0.93 18.65
CA GLY A 209 6.49 0.01 17.94
C GLY A 209 6.73 -1.45 18.30
N PHE A 210 6.37 -2.34 17.38
CA PHE A 210 6.58 -3.79 17.47
C PHE A 210 7.43 -4.30 16.30
N ILE A 211 8.07 -5.45 16.50
CA ILE A 211 8.69 -6.22 15.41
C ILE A 211 7.61 -7.11 14.79
N ALA A 212 7.34 -6.92 13.50
CA ALA A 212 6.22 -7.58 12.81
C ALA A 212 6.30 -9.12 12.86
N GLN A 213 7.51 -9.68 12.76
CA GLN A 213 7.74 -11.12 12.87
C GLN A 213 7.41 -11.67 14.26
N GLU A 214 7.67 -10.89 15.32
CA GLU A 214 7.31 -11.27 16.70
C GLU A 214 5.79 -11.25 16.89
N VAL A 215 5.10 -10.25 16.33
CA VAL A 215 3.63 -10.20 16.33
C VAL A 215 3.05 -11.40 15.57
N ALA A 216 3.59 -11.71 14.39
CA ALA A 216 3.16 -12.85 13.58
C ALA A 216 3.31 -14.19 14.33
N LYS A 217 4.39 -14.33 15.10
CA LYS A 217 4.61 -15.49 15.96
C LYS A 217 3.62 -15.51 17.11
N ALA A 218 3.43 -14.39 17.81
CA ALA A 218 2.51 -14.29 18.95
C ALA A 218 1.07 -14.62 18.56
N SER A 219 0.61 -14.20 17.38
CA SER A 219 -0.73 -14.53 16.88
C SER A 219 -0.83 -16.02 16.53
N ALA A 220 0.18 -16.60 15.88
CA ALA A 220 0.22 -18.01 15.54
C ALA A 220 0.23 -18.92 16.78
N ASP A 221 0.96 -18.54 17.84
CA ASP A 221 1.06 -19.30 19.10
C ASP A 221 -0.30 -19.49 19.81
N ILE A 222 -1.28 -18.63 19.52
CA ILE A 222 -2.64 -18.71 20.09
C ILE A 222 -3.69 -19.13 19.05
N GLY A 223 -3.27 -19.53 17.84
CA GLY A 223 -4.19 -19.86 16.75
C GLY A 223 -5.01 -18.68 16.25
N TYR A 224 -4.52 -17.45 16.41
CA TYR A 224 -5.19 -16.24 15.95
C TYR A 224 -4.62 -15.77 14.61
N ASP A 225 -5.50 -15.75 13.59
CA ASP A 225 -5.17 -15.16 12.29
C ASP A 225 -5.33 -13.64 12.34
N PHE A 226 -4.31 -12.96 12.84
CA PHE A 226 -4.34 -11.52 13.01
C PHE A 226 -4.07 -10.78 11.70
N ASN A 227 -5.13 -10.19 11.13
CA ASN A 227 -5.13 -9.40 9.89
C ASN A 227 -4.29 -8.10 9.95
N GLY A 228 -3.76 -7.74 11.12
CA GLY A 228 -2.87 -6.60 11.30
C GLY A 228 -1.42 -6.84 10.89
N VAL A 229 -1.01 -8.10 10.65
CA VAL A 229 0.31 -8.43 10.11
C VAL A 229 0.22 -8.58 8.60
N ASP A 230 0.94 -7.71 7.89
CA ASP A 230 1.09 -7.80 6.44
C ASP A 230 2.35 -8.63 6.12
N LYS A 231 2.15 -9.88 5.73
CA LYS A 231 3.26 -10.80 5.44
C LYS A 231 3.64 -10.66 3.96
N PRO A 232 4.95 -10.52 3.64
CA PRO A 232 5.37 -10.48 2.25
C PRO A 232 5.11 -11.83 1.56
N GLU A 233 4.80 -11.79 0.27
CA GLU A 233 4.63 -13.01 -0.54
C GLU A 233 5.96 -13.78 -0.71
N THR A 234 7.09 -13.06 -0.65
CA THR A 234 8.43 -13.63 -0.82
C THR A 234 9.21 -13.64 0.49
N ALA A 235 10.10 -14.61 0.63
CA ALA A 235 10.93 -14.76 1.84
C ALA A 235 11.89 -13.59 2.08
N ASP A 236 12.25 -12.85 1.03
CA ASP A 236 13.11 -11.66 1.07
C ASP A 236 12.33 -10.35 1.23
N GLY A 237 11.00 -10.38 1.29
CA GLY A 237 10.17 -9.19 1.43
C GLY A 237 10.14 -8.63 2.86
N LEU A 238 9.68 -7.39 2.99
CA LEU A 238 9.49 -6.74 4.28
C LEU A 238 8.10 -7.03 4.83
N TYR A 239 8.02 -7.28 6.13
CA TYR A 239 6.75 -7.35 6.85
C TYR A 239 6.21 -5.94 7.12
N GLY A 240 4.89 -5.79 7.06
CA GLY A 240 4.16 -4.60 7.50
C GLY A 240 3.33 -4.85 8.77
N LEU A 241 2.99 -3.77 9.47
CA LEU A 241 2.04 -3.78 10.58
C LEU A 241 0.98 -2.70 10.41
N ARG A 242 -0.27 -3.06 10.67
CA ARG A 242 -1.43 -2.15 10.68
C ARG A 242 -1.83 -1.88 12.12
N TYR A 243 -1.30 -0.79 12.68
CA TYR A 243 -1.47 -0.47 14.11
C TYR A 243 -2.94 -0.29 14.53
N SER A 244 -3.83 0.12 13.62
CA SER A 244 -5.27 0.21 13.88
C SER A 244 -5.91 -1.11 14.26
N GLU A 245 -5.40 -2.24 13.75
CA GLU A 245 -5.99 -3.56 13.97
C GLU A 245 -5.78 -4.05 15.41
N PHE A 246 -4.81 -3.50 16.14
CA PHE A 246 -4.58 -3.83 17.55
C PHE A 246 -5.66 -3.26 18.48
N VAL A 247 -6.47 -2.29 18.02
CA VAL A 247 -7.48 -1.65 18.87
C VAL A 247 -8.52 -2.67 19.34
N MET A 248 -8.94 -3.62 18.49
CA MET A 248 -9.95 -4.61 18.89
C MET A 248 -9.43 -5.59 19.96
N PRO A 249 -8.25 -6.22 19.81
CA PRO A 249 -7.64 -6.97 20.90
C PRO A 249 -7.41 -6.16 22.18
N LEU A 250 -7.04 -4.88 22.08
CA LEU A 250 -6.89 -4.02 23.26
C LEU A 250 -8.22 -3.76 23.97
N VAL A 251 -9.30 -3.50 23.23
CA VAL A 251 -10.66 -3.36 23.79
C VAL A 251 -11.04 -4.65 24.53
N LYS A 252 -10.82 -5.81 23.91
CA LYS A 252 -11.13 -7.09 24.55
C LYS A 252 -10.28 -7.33 25.79
N ALA A 253 -8.97 -7.03 25.73
CA ALA A 253 -8.08 -7.16 26.87
C ALA A 253 -8.52 -6.27 28.06
N VAL A 254 -9.02 -5.07 27.81
CA VAL A 254 -9.58 -4.19 28.86
C VAL A 254 -10.85 -4.77 29.45
N GLN A 255 -11.74 -5.33 28.63
CA GLN A 255 -12.95 -6.02 29.11
C GLN A 255 -12.59 -7.21 30.02
N GLU A 256 -11.66 -8.05 29.58
CA GLU A 256 -11.17 -9.20 30.36
C GLU A 256 -10.48 -8.76 31.67
N GLN A 257 -9.68 -7.70 31.64
CA GLN A 257 -9.09 -7.13 32.85
C GLN A 257 -10.15 -6.64 33.83
N GLN A 258 -11.20 -5.99 33.33
CA GLN A 258 -12.29 -5.49 34.18
C GLN A 258 -13.02 -6.65 34.88
N GLU A 259 -13.30 -7.75 34.16
CA GLU A 259 -13.89 -8.97 34.74
C GLU A 259 -12.99 -9.57 35.83
N ILE A 260 -11.66 -9.60 35.61
CA ILE A 260 -10.69 -10.09 36.61
C ILE A 260 -10.69 -9.20 37.85
N ILE A 261 -10.70 -7.87 37.68
CA ILE A 261 -10.70 -6.91 38.79
C ILE A 261 -11.96 -7.09 39.65
N GLU A 262 -13.13 -7.16 39.03
CA GLU A 262 -14.40 -7.33 39.75
C GLU A 262 -14.44 -8.65 40.53
N SER A 263 -13.90 -9.73 39.94
CA SER A 263 -13.76 -11.01 40.62
C SER A 263 -12.82 -10.91 41.83
N GLN A 264 -11.68 -10.23 41.69
CA GLN A 264 -10.72 -10.04 42.79
C GLN A 264 -11.33 -9.20 43.92
N ASP A 265 -12.09 -8.16 43.61
CA ASP A 265 -12.75 -7.31 44.61
C ASP A 265 -13.78 -8.10 45.44
N GLN A 266 -14.53 -9.00 44.82
CA GLN A 266 -15.45 -9.89 45.55
C GLN A 266 -14.69 -10.77 46.55
N VAL A 267 -13.58 -11.38 46.12
CA VAL A 267 -12.73 -12.22 46.99
C VAL A 267 -12.16 -11.39 48.14
N ILE A 268 -11.65 -10.19 47.86
CA ILE A 268 -11.12 -9.28 48.89
C ILE A 268 -12.19 -8.92 49.91
N ASN A 269 -13.42 -8.63 49.49
CA ASN A 269 -14.51 -8.29 50.39
C ASN A 269 -14.95 -9.49 51.25
N GLU A 270 -14.97 -10.70 50.69
CA GLU A 270 -15.24 -11.91 51.46
C GLU A 270 -14.15 -12.16 52.51
N LEU A 271 -12.87 -12.02 52.13
CA LEU A 271 -11.74 -12.17 53.04
C LEU A 271 -11.77 -11.14 54.18
N LYS A 272 -12.10 -9.87 53.88
CA LYS A 272 -12.29 -8.83 54.90
C LYS A 272 -13.40 -9.20 55.88
N SER A 273 -14.57 -9.64 55.39
CA SER A 273 -15.67 -10.05 56.27
C SER A 273 -15.31 -11.25 57.15
N ARG A 274 -14.53 -12.21 56.63
CA ARG A 274 -14.03 -13.34 57.42
C ARG A 274 -13.02 -12.92 58.48
N LEU A 275 -12.14 -11.98 58.16
CA LEU A 275 -11.15 -11.43 59.10
C LEU A 275 -11.85 -10.73 60.27
N GLU A 276 -12.82 -9.86 60.00
CA GLU A 276 -13.61 -9.18 61.03
C GLU A 276 -14.29 -10.17 61.99
N LYS A 277 -14.83 -11.27 61.46
CA LYS A 277 -15.43 -12.33 62.30
C LYS A 277 -14.40 -13.03 63.18
N LEU A 278 -13.18 -13.26 62.69
CA LEU A 278 -12.10 -13.88 63.47
C LEU A 278 -11.59 -12.94 64.56
N GLU A 279 -11.40 -11.66 64.25
CA GLU A 279 -11.00 -10.63 65.23
C GLU A 279 -12.02 -10.51 66.37
N LEU A 280 -13.32 -10.62 66.06
CA LEU A 280 -14.40 -10.67 67.06
C LEU A 280 -14.35 -11.93 67.95
N LEU A 281 -13.85 -13.05 67.43
CA LEU A 281 -13.71 -14.29 68.21
C LEU A 281 -12.48 -14.26 69.12
N ILE A 282 -11.39 -13.61 68.69
CA ILE A 282 -10.14 -13.51 69.46
C ILE A 282 -10.23 -12.43 70.55
N SER A 283 -11.11 -11.44 70.39
CA SER A 283 -11.34 -10.36 71.36
C SER A 283 -12.32 -10.72 72.49
N ARG A 284 -12.82 -11.95 72.54
CA ARG A 284 -13.64 -12.52 73.62
C ARG A 284 -12.81 -13.46 74.49
#